data_AF-A0A7Y2IRE6-F1
#
_entry.id   AF-A0A7Y2IRE6-F1
#
_cell.length_a   1.000
_cell.length_b   1.000
_cell.length_c   1.000
_cell.angle_alpha   90.00
_cell.angle_beta   90.00
_cell.angle_gamma   90.00
#
_symmetry.space_group_name_H-M   'P 1'
#
loop_
_entity.id
_entity.type
_entity.pdbx_description
1 polymer ?
#
loop_
_entity_poly.entity_id
_entity_poly.type
_entity_poly.pdbx_seq_one_letter_code
_entity_poly.pdbx_strand_id
1 'polypeptide(L)'
;MPVSKGRKKPARKAPPPPSKKTEAKLQGPSPVWYVAIMFGLMGIGALIIILNYIGLVPGGTDNNKLVIGLAGIAAGFAMTLNYR
;
A
#
# COMPACT_ATOMS: atom_id res chain seq x y z
N MET A 1 70.59 9.59 -10.43
CA MET A 1 69.48 10.31 -9.76
C MET A 1 68.24 9.43 -9.82
N PRO A 2 67.51 9.14 -8.73
CA PRO A 2 66.28 8.37 -8.82
C PRO A 2 65.11 9.30 -9.18
N VAL A 3 64.44 8.99 -10.29
CA VAL A 3 63.22 9.67 -10.71
C VAL A 3 62.07 9.16 -9.86
N SER A 4 61.47 10.04 -9.04
CA SER A 4 60.27 9.71 -8.27
C SER A 4 59.08 9.55 -9.21
N LYS A 5 58.61 8.30 -9.34
CA LYS A 5 57.42 7.97 -10.13
C LYS A 5 56.19 8.52 -9.38
N GLY A 6 55.60 9.57 -9.93
CA GLY A 6 54.47 10.30 -9.33
C GLY A 6 53.30 9.37 -8.97
N ARG A 7 52.91 9.38 -7.70
CA ARG A 7 51.76 8.64 -7.18
C ARG A 7 50.47 9.25 -7.75
N LYS A 8 49.75 8.51 -8.59
CA LYS A 8 48.42 8.93 -9.08
C LYS A 8 47.47 9.04 -7.89
N LYS A 9 46.92 10.24 -7.67
CA LYS A 9 45.90 10.50 -6.64
C LYS A 9 44.64 9.72 -7.01
N PRO A 10 43.98 9.01 -6.08
CA PRO A 10 42.71 8.36 -6.37
C PRO A 10 41.68 9.45 -6.72
N ALA A 11 40.99 9.26 -7.85
CA ALA A 11 39.89 10.12 -8.25
C ALA A 11 38.88 10.20 -7.09
N ARG A 12 38.58 11.43 -6.67
CA ARG A 12 37.52 11.71 -5.69
C ARG A 12 36.26 11.03 -6.20
N LYS A 13 35.82 9.96 -5.52
CA LYS A 13 34.49 9.39 -5.75
C LYS A 13 33.50 10.53 -5.51
N ALA A 14 32.80 10.95 -6.56
CA ALA A 14 31.70 11.88 -6.42
C ALA A 14 30.72 11.29 -5.38
N PRO A 15 30.16 12.12 -4.47
CA PRO A 15 29.10 11.63 -3.60
C PRO A 15 28.00 11.01 -4.47
N PRO A 16 27.46 9.84 -4.09
CA PRO A 16 26.31 9.30 -4.80
C PRO A 16 25.21 10.38 -4.82
N PRO A 17 24.48 10.55 -5.93
CA PRO A 17 23.40 11.53 -5.99
C PRO A 17 22.45 11.27 -4.82
N PRO A 18 21.94 12.31 -4.14
CA PRO A 18 21.01 12.12 -3.04
C PRO A 18 19.85 11.31 -3.58
N SER A 19 19.68 10.08 -3.07
CA SER A 19 18.56 9.26 -3.46
C SER A 19 17.32 10.09 -3.15
N LYS A 20 16.60 10.54 -4.19
CA LYS A 20 15.23 11.03 -4.02
C LYS A 20 14.48 9.84 -3.47
N LYS A 21 14.44 9.73 -2.14
CA LYS A 21 13.55 8.84 -1.44
C LYS A 21 12.18 9.35 -1.84
N THR A 22 11.57 8.72 -2.82
CA THR A 22 10.15 8.88 -3.14
C THR A 22 9.44 8.93 -1.80
N GLU A 23 8.55 9.88 -1.57
CA GLU A 23 8.01 10.21 -0.25
C GLU A 23 7.46 8.98 0.52
N ALA A 24 7.09 7.91 -0.20
CA ALA A 24 6.81 6.57 0.30
C ALA A 24 7.94 5.92 1.15
N LYS A 25 9.22 6.18 0.88
CA LYS A 25 10.37 5.64 1.65
C LYS A 25 10.70 6.48 2.90
N LEU A 26 10.18 7.70 3.00
CA LEU A 26 10.36 8.57 4.16
C LEU A 26 9.38 8.24 5.29
N GLN A 27 8.20 7.74 4.94
CA GLN A 27 7.22 7.24 5.87
C GLN A 27 7.49 5.75 6.01
N GLY A 28 7.86 5.27 7.20
CA GLY A 28 8.19 3.86 7.43
C GLY A 28 7.07 2.89 6.99
N PRO A 29 7.36 1.58 6.92
CA PRO A 29 6.41 0.58 6.43
C PRO A 29 5.07 0.69 7.16
N SER A 30 3.97 0.65 6.39
CA SER A 30 2.62 0.61 6.95
C SER A 30 2.46 -0.50 7.99
N PRO A 31 1.78 -0.23 9.11
CA PRO A 31 1.54 -1.25 10.12
C PRO A 31 0.76 -2.44 9.57
N VAL A 32 1.11 -3.66 9.99
CA VAL A 32 0.46 -4.90 9.52
C VAL A 32 -1.05 -4.92 9.80
N TRP A 33 -1.49 -4.28 10.89
CA TRP A 33 -2.93 -4.14 11.21
C TRP A 33 -3.67 -3.28 10.19
N TYR A 34 -3.00 -2.29 9.59
CA TYR A 34 -3.61 -1.44 8.56
C TYR A 34 -3.90 -2.24 7.30
N VAL A 35 -2.95 -3.07 6.88
CA VAL A 35 -3.12 -4.02 5.77
C VAL A 35 -4.26 -5.01 6.07
N ALA A 36 -4.32 -5.53 7.30
CA ALA A 36 -5.38 -6.44 7.72
C ALA A 36 -6.78 -5.78 7.65
N ILE A 37 -6.92 -4.52 8.09
CA ILE A 37 -8.18 -3.78 7.99
C ILE A 37 -8.53 -3.47 6.53
N MET A 38 -7.56 -3.07 5.71
CA MET A 38 -7.77 -2.75 4.30
C MET A 38 -8.35 -3.94 3.53
N PHE A 39 -7.69 -5.10 3.61
CA PHE A 39 -8.18 -6.33 2.99
C PHE A 39 -9.42 -6.87 3.69
N GLY A 40 -9.52 -6.72 5.01
CA GLY A 40 -10.69 -7.09 5.78
C GLY A 40 -11.95 -6.36 5.32
N LEU A 41 -11.88 -5.04 5.14
CA LEU A 41 -13.01 -4.23 4.69
C LEU A 41 -13.46 -4.60 3.27
N MET A 42 -12.50 -4.82 2.36
CA MET A 42 -12.80 -5.25 0.99
C MET A 42 -13.42 -6.65 0.98
N GLY A 43 -12.87 -7.60 1.74
CA GLY A 43 -13.37 -8.96 1.85
C GLY A 43 -14.76 -9.02 2.50
N ILE A 44 -14.96 -8.28 3.60
CA ILE A 44 -16.26 -8.19 4.29
C ILE A 44 -17.29 -7.52 3.38
N GLY A 45 -16.94 -6.44 2.68
CA GLY A 45 -17.85 -5.78 1.74
C GLY A 45 -18.27 -6.71 0.60
N ALA A 46 -17.34 -7.49 0.04
CA ALA A 46 -17.64 -8.51 -0.96
C ALA A 46 -18.53 -9.63 -0.38
N LEU A 47 -18.25 -10.10 0.83
CA LEU A 47 -19.08 -11.09 1.52
C LEU A 47 -20.50 -10.57 1.72
N ILE A 48 -20.71 -9.32 2.14
CA ILE A 48 -22.04 -8.73 2.30
C ILE A 48 -22.81 -8.77 0.97
N ILE A 49 -22.16 -8.42 -0.15
CA ILE A 49 -22.78 -8.47 -1.47
C ILE A 49 -23.15 -9.92 -1.82
N ILE A 50 -22.24 -10.88 -1.60
CA ILE A 50 -22.52 -12.30 -1.87
C ILE A 50 -23.70 -12.76 -1.03
N LEU A 51 -23.66 -12.56 0.30
CA LEU A 51 -24.71 -12.95 1.26
C LEU A 51 -26.07 -12.35 0.91
N ASN A 52 -26.09 -11.13 0.37
CA ASN A 52 -27.31 -10.49 -0.10
C ASN A 52 -27.95 -11.22 -1.30
N TYR A 53 -27.17 -11.93 -2.11
CA TYR A 53 -27.64 -12.61 -3.34
C TYR A 53 -27.75 -14.14 -3.24
N ILE A 54 -27.05 -14.82 -2.33
CA ILE A 54 -27.12 -16.29 -2.19
C ILE A 54 -28.40 -16.80 -1.52
N GLY A 55 -29.35 -15.93 -1.19
CA GLY A 55 -30.63 -16.31 -0.59
C GLY A 55 -30.51 -16.92 0.80
N LEU A 56 -29.34 -16.83 1.44
CA LEU A 56 -29.04 -17.44 2.74
C LEU A 56 -29.60 -16.63 3.92
N VAL A 57 -30.03 -15.39 3.68
CA VAL A 57 -30.60 -14.49 4.69
C VAL A 57 -32.10 -14.34 4.43
N PRO A 58 -32.98 -14.59 5.42
CA PRO A 58 -34.41 -14.34 5.27
C PRO A 58 -34.64 -12.84 5.03
N GLY A 59 -35.30 -12.48 3.93
CA GLY A 59 -35.59 -11.09 3.56
C GLY A 59 -35.38 -10.75 2.08
N GLY A 60 -34.68 -11.60 1.32
CA GLY A 60 -34.41 -11.35 -0.10
C GLY A 60 -33.31 -10.31 -0.34
N THR A 61 -33.22 -9.82 -1.58
CA THR A 61 -32.23 -8.83 -2.01
C THR A 61 -32.59 -7.45 -1.45
N ASP A 62 -31.74 -6.89 -0.59
CA ASP A 62 -31.93 -5.54 -0.05
C ASP A 62 -30.92 -4.55 -0.64
N ASN A 63 -31.42 -3.46 -1.23
CA ASN A 63 -30.57 -2.37 -1.75
C ASN A 63 -29.68 -1.75 -0.67
N ASN A 64 -30.13 -1.73 0.60
CA ASN A 64 -29.34 -1.19 1.69
C ASN A 64 -28.08 -2.04 1.98
N LYS A 65 -28.20 -3.38 1.93
CA LYS A 65 -27.05 -4.29 2.10
C LYS A 65 -26.04 -4.11 0.97
N LEU A 66 -26.52 -3.85 -0.25
CA LEU A 66 -25.65 -3.54 -1.39
C LEU A 66 -24.88 -2.24 -1.19
N VAL A 67 -25.54 -1.18 -0.75
CA VAL A 67 -24.88 0.09 -0.46
C VAL A 67 -23.83 -0.07 0.65
N ILE A 68 -24.14 -0.82 1.71
CA ILE A 68 -23.18 -1.10 2.79
C ILE A 68 -21.98 -1.89 2.28
N GLY A 69 -22.22 -2.96 1.49
CA GLY A 69 -21.14 -3.76 0.91
C GLY A 69 -20.25 -2.93 -0.03
N LEU A 70 -20.85 -2.10 -0.87
CA LEU A 70 -20.15 -1.20 -1.77
C LEU A 70 -19.34 -0.15 -1.00
N ALA A 71 -19.93 0.47 0.03
CA ALA A 71 -19.25 1.44 0.87
C ALA A 71 -18.05 0.81 1.61
N GLY A 72 -18.18 -0.43 2.08
CA GLY A 72 -17.08 -1.20 2.68
C GLY A 72 -15.92 -1.43 1.71
N ILE A 73 -16.22 -1.84 0.48
CA ILE A 73 -15.19 -1.98 -0.57
C ILE A 73 -14.56 -0.63 -0.91
N ALA A 74 -15.36 0.42 -1.08
CA ALA A 74 -14.88 1.75 -1.41
C ALA A 74 -13.98 2.33 -0.31
N ALA A 75 -14.33 2.12 0.96
CA ALA A 75 -13.50 2.53 2.09
C ALA A 75 -12.20 1.73 2.18
N GLY A 76 -12.25 0.40 1.98
CA GLY A 76 -11.04 -0.43 1.91
C GLY A 76 -10.13 -0.04 0.74
N PHE A 77 -10.71 0.31 -0.41
CA PHE A 77 -9.98 0.85 -1.55
C PHE A 77 -9.39 2.23 -1.26
N ALA A 78 -10.13 3.13 -0.60
CA ALA A 78 -9.60 4.44 -0.21
C ALA A 78 -8.39 4.31 0.74
N MET A 79 -8.34 3.28 1.59
CA MET A 79 -7.17 2.98 2.42
C MET A 79 -5.92 2.65 1.59
N THR A 80 -6.04 2.13 0.35
CA THR A 80 -4.88 1.90 -0.53
C THR A 80 -4.23 3.21 -0.98
N LEU A 81 -4.98 4.31 -1.02
CA LEU A 81 -4.46 5.62 -1.43
C LEU A 81 -3.57 6.25 -0.36
N ASN A 82 -3.79 5.90 0.90
CA ASN A 82 -2.97 6.35 2.03
C ASN A 82 -2.01 5.27 2.54
N TYR A 83 -1.87 4.19 1.77
CA TYR A 83 -0.92 3.12 2.02
C TYR A 83 0.52 3.63 1.79
N ARG A 84 1.42 3.23 2.68
CA ARG A 84 2.84 3.63 2.72
C ARG A 84 3.74 2.41 2.81
#